data_AF-A0AB33IJG3-F1
#
_entry.id   AF-A0AB33IJG3-F1
#
_cell.length_a   1.000
_cell.length_b   1.000
_cell.length_c   1.000
_cell.angle_alpha   90.00
_cell.angle_beta   90.00
_cell.angle_gamma   90.00
#
_symmetry.space_group_name_H-M   'P 1'
#
loop_
_entity.id
_entity.type
_entity.pdbx_description
1 polymer ?
#
loop_
_entity_poly.entity_id
_entity_poly.type
_entity_poly.pdbx_seq_one_letter_code
_entity_poly.pdbx_strand_id
1 'polypeptide(L)' 'MTMGAFPSPAQDYVEKELDLNELCIRRRASTFFVRASGCSMQELGLCDGDIMVVDRAEEAIHGDIVVVEVDGEFIVKR' A
#
# COMPACT_ATOMS: atom_id res chain seq x y z
N MET A 1 -49.66 -18.98 20.67
CA MET A 1 -48.90 -18.29 19.61
C MET A 1 -47.73 -17.58 20.26
N THR A 2 -46.55 -18.18 20.24
CA THR A 2 -45.30 -17.43 20.51
C THR A 2 -44.25 -18.01 19.58
N MET A 3 -44.16 -17.46 18.37
CA MET A 3 -43.03 -17.73 17.49
C MET A 3 -41.84 -16.98 18.06
N GLY A 4 -40.88 -17.73 18.59
CA GLY A 4 -39.55 -17.22 18.89
C GLY A 4 -38.93 -16.73 17.60
N ALA A 5 -38.86 -15.42 17.43
CA ALA A 5 -38.03 -14.79 16.42
C ALA A 5 -36.59 -15.20 16.72
N PHE A 6 -36.00 -16.00 15.83
CA PHE A 6 -34.56 -16.20 15.79
C PHE A 6 -33.96 -14.82 15.48
N PRO A 7 -33.21 -14.18 16.40
CA PRO A 7 -32.42 -13.03 15.99
C PRO A 7 -31.30 -13.63 15.16
N SER A 8 -31.41 -13.55 13.83
CA SER A 8 -30.33 -13.96 12.95
C SER A 8 -29.09 -13.12 13.30
N PRO A 9 -28.00 -13.70 13.81
CA PRO A 9 -26.82 -12.97 14.29
C PRO A 9 -25.98 -12.39 13.14
N ALA A 10 -26.48 -12.46 11.91
CA ALA A 10 -25.78 -12.06 10.70
C ALA A 10 -25.78 -10.54 10.45
N GLN A 11 -26.39 -9.73 11.32
CA GLN A 11 -26.45 -8.26 11.15
C GLN A 11 -25.20 -7.51 11.64
N ASP A 12 -24.33 -8.13 12.44
CA ASP A 12 -23.13 -7.46 12.98
C ASP A 12 -21.84 -7.81 12.25
N TYR A 13 -21.90 -8.60 11.19
CA TYR A 13 -20.75 -8.87 10.34
C TYR A 13 -20.88 -8.11 9.02
N VAL A 14 -20.98 -6.77 9.14
CA VAL A 14 -20.56 -5.90 8.05
C VAL A 14 -19.04 -6.01 8.03
N GLU A 15 -18.55 -7.04 7.35
CA GLU A 15 -17.13 -7.18 7.05
C GLU A 15 -16.72 -5.89 6.34
N LYS A 16 -15.92 -5.05 7.01
CA LYS A 16 -15.51 -3.75 6.46
C LYS A 16 -14.79 -4.04 5.15
N GLU A 17 -15.31 -3.53 4.03
CA GLU A 17 -14.68 -3.73 2.72
C GLU A 17 -13.21 -3.27 2.79
N LEU A 18 -12.33 -4.05 2.16
CA LEU A 18 -10.90 -3.81 2.19
C LEU A 18 -10.56 -2.52 1.43
N ASP A 19 -10.25 -1.44 2.15
CA ASP A 19 -9.76 -0.20 1.54
C ASP A 19 -8.22 -0.20 1.53
N LEU A 20 -7.64 -0.38 0.34
CA LEU A 20 -6.18 -0.30 0.14
C LEU A 20 -5.62 1.08 0.53
N ASN A 21 -6.42 2.14 0.46
CA ASN A 21 -6.00 3.45 0.92
C ASN A 21 -5.86 3.47 2.46
N GLU A 22 -6.78 2.86 3.20
CA GLU A 22 -6.66 2.75 4.66
C GLU A 22 -5.47 1.87 5.07
N LEU A 23 -5.16 0.84 4.28
CA LEU A 23 -4.07 -0.09 4.57
C LEU A 23 -2.68 0.45 4.23
N CYS A 24 -2.53 1.10 3.08
CA CYS A 24 -1.22 1.45 2.52
C CYS A 24 -0.92 2.95 2.59
N ILE A 25 -1.92 3.82 2.77
CA ILE A 25 -1.75 5.27 2.68
C ILE A 25 -1.93 5.90 4.07
N ARG A 26 -0.80 6.22 4.72
CA ARG A 26 -0.82 6.98 5.98
C ARG A 26 -1.15 8.45 5.76
N ARG A 27 -0.67 9.05 4.66
CA ARG A 27 -0.81 10.50 4.38
C ARG A 27 -1.17 10.74 2.93
N ARG A 28 -2.48 10.79 2.63
CA ARG A 28 -2.99 10.95 1.26
C ARG A 28 -2.38 12.13 0.48
N ALA A 29 -2.03 13.23 1.14
CA ALA A 29 -1.46 14.42 0.50
C ALA A 29 0.03 14.29 0.10
N SER A 30 0.74 13.31 0.64
CA SER A 30 2.17 13.06 0.37
C SER A 30 2.45 11.67 -0.20
N THR A 31 1.42 10.84 -0.36
CA THR A 31 1.56 9.52 -0.96
C THR A 31 1.31 9.54 -2.45
N PHE A 32 2.19 8.88 -3.20
CA PHE A 32 2.08 8.70 -4.65
C PHE A 32 2.44 7.26 -5.03
N PHE A 33 1.99 6.85 -6.22
CA PHE A 33 2.23 5.51 -6.73
C PHE A 33 3.31 5.55 -7.82
N VAL A 34 4.26 4.65 -7.73
CA VAL A 34 5.32 4.47 -8.74
C VAL A 34 5.22 3.06 -9.28
N ARG A 35 5.26 2.92 -10.62
CA ARG A 35 5.34 1.60 -11.23
C ARG A 35 6.81 1.25 -11.46
N ALA A 36 7.24 0.13 -10.90
CA ALA A 36 8.56 -0.42 -11.17
C ALA A 36 8.69 -0.76 -12.66
N SER A 37 9.84 -0.43 -13.23
CA SER A 37 10.17 -0.72 -14.62
C SER A 37 11.53 -1.42 -14.68
N GLY A 38 11.58 -2.56 -15.34
CA GLY A 38 12.76 -3.41 -15.46
C GLY A 38 13.03 -4.29 -14.23
N CYS A 39 14.19 -4.93 -14.24
CA CYS A 39 14.56 -5.99 -13.29
C CYS A 39 15.58 -5.54 -12.23
N SER A 40 15.86 -4.24 -12.13
CA SER A 40 16.96 -3.69 -11.31
C SER A 40 16.81 -3.94 -9.81
N MET A 41 15.63 -4.37 -9.36
CA MET A 41 15.29 -4.57 -7.96
C MET A 41 14.75 -5.96 -7.61
N GLN A 42 15.00 -6.97 -8.45
CA GLN A 42 14.56 -8.33 -8.16
C GLN A 42 15.14 -8.86 -6.83
N GLU A 43 16.35 -8.43 -6.45
CA GLU A 43 16.96 -8.78 -5.16
C GLU A 43 16.20 -8.21 -3.95
N LEU A 44 15.40 -7.17 -4.15
CA LEU A 44 14.52 -6.56 -3.15
C LEU A 44 13.09 -7.13 -3.21
N GLY A 45 12.82 -8.06 -4.13
CA GLY A 45 11.49 -8.61 -4.37
C GLY A 45 10.58 -7.73 -5.23
N LEU A 46 11.12 -6.69 -5.87
CA LEU A 46 10.38 -5.81 -6.78
C LEU A 46 10.59 -6.26 -8.23
N CYS A 47 9.50 -6.65 -8.88
CA CYS A 47 9.46 -7.08 -10.26
C CYS A 47 9.01 -5.94 -11.18
N ASP A 48 9.28 -6.11 -12.48
CA ASP A 48 8.74 -5.23 -13.51
C ASP A 48 7.21 -5.23 -13.47
N GLY A 49 6.62 -4.03 -13.44
CA GLY A 49 5.17 -3.84 -13.36
C GLY A 49 4.59 -3.72 -11.96
N ASP A 50 5.39 -3.97 -10.91
CA ASP A 50 4.93 -3.81 -9.52
C ASP A 50 4.59 -2.34 -9.20
N ILE A 51 3.58 -2.15 -8.34
CA ILE A 51 3.15 -0.83 -7.89
C ILE A 51 3.68 -0.59 -6.48
N MET A 52 4.51 0.45 -6.36
CA MET A 52 5.03 0.94 -5.08
C MET A 52 4.19 2.11 -4.58
N VAL A 53 3.87 2.08 -3.29
CA VAL A 53 3.24 3.20 -2.58
C VAL A 53 4.33 3.97 -1.84
N VAL A 54 4.56 5.22 -2.22
CA VAL A 54 5.68 6.03 -1.72
C VAL A 54 5.14 7.23 -0.96
N ASP A 55 5.59 7.45 0.27
CA ASP A 55 5.29 8.65 1.06
C ASP A 55 6.51 9.60 1.04
N ARG A 56 6.38 10.78 0.41
CA ARG A 56 7.47 11.77 0.37
C ARG A 56 7.64 12.58 1.65
N ALA A 57 6.68 12.51 2.59
CA ALA A 57 6.73 13.31 3.81
C ALA A 57 7.43 12.57 4.97
N GLU A 58 7.85 11.33 4.77
CA GLU A 58 8.65 10.57 5.73
C GLU A 58 10.14 10.77 5.42
N GLU A 59 10.93 11.02 6.46
CA GLU A 59 12.40 11.09 6.31
C GLU A 59 12.95 9.67 6.21
N ALA A 60 13.73 9.42 5.16
CA ALA A 60 14.36 8.12 4.97
C ALA A 60 15.42 7.85 6.03
N ILE A 61 15.38 6.64 6.62
CA ILE A 61 16.40 6.17 7.55
C ILE A 61 17.20 5.01 6.96
N HIS A 62 18.33 4.69 7.58
CA HIS A 62 19.19 3.62 7.12
C HIS A 62 18.45 2.27 7.08
N GLY A 63 18.43 1.63 5.90
CA GLY A 63 17.77 0.35 5.67
C GLY A 63 16.43 0.47 4.95
N ASP A 64 15.89 1.68 4.80
CA ASP A 64 14.66 1.94 4.04
C ASP A 64 14.87 1.83 2.55
N ILE A 65 13.83 1.37 1.85
CA ILE A 65 13.81 1.43 0.39
C ILE A 65 13.30 2.81 -0.03
N VAL A 66 14.15 3.56 -0.71
CA VAL A 66 13.87 4.92 -1.17
C VAL A 66 13.78 5.00 -2.68
N VAL A 67 12.83 5.79 -3.17
CA VAL A 67 12.78 6.22 -4.58
C VAL A 67 13.45 7.58 -4.66
N VAL A 68 14.49 7.68 -5.49
CA VAL A 68 15.24 8.92 -5.71
C VAL A 68 15.32 9.25 -7.19
N GLU A 69 15.27 10.53 -7.50
CA GLU A 69 15.50 11.03 -8.85
C GLU A 69 16.99 11.37 -9.00
N VAL A 70 17.65 10.76 -9.98
CA VAL A 70 19.05 11.03 -10.35
C VAL A 70 19.09 11.30 -11.84
N ASP A 71 19.56 12.49 -12.22
CA ASP A 71 19.66 12.93 -13.63
C ASP A 71 18.33 12.83 -14.41
N GLY A 72 17.19 13.03 -13.74
CA GLY A 72 15.86 12.92 -14.34
C GLY A 72 15.32 11.50 -14.44
N GLU A 73 16.07 10.51 -13.96
CA GLU A 73 15.64 9.11 -13.89
C GLU A 73 15.28 8.72 -12.45
N PHE A 74 14.13 8.06 -12.29
CA PHE A 74 13.76 7.48 -11.01
C PHE A 74 14.49 6.15 -10.81
N ILE A 75 15.31 6.11 -9.77
CA ILE A 75 15.97 4.89 -9.31
C ILE A 75 15.49 4.57 -7.90
N VAL A 76 15.61 3.31 -7.53
CA VAL A 76 15.22 2.85 -6.21
C VAL A 76 16.43 2.19 -5.55
N LYS A 77 16.63 2.50 -4.27
CA LYS A 77 17.80 2.11 -3.48
C LYS A 77 17.38 1.69 -2.07
N ARG A 78 18.28 1.01 -1.37
CA ARG A 78 18.19 0.67 0.06
C ARG A 78 19.27 1.45 0.82
#